data_AF-A0A9N9CTG3-F1
#
_entry.id   AF-A0A9N9CTG3-F1
#
_cell.length_a   1.000
_cell.length_b   1.000
_cell.length_c   1.000
_cell.angle_alpha   90.00
_cell.angle_beta   90.00
_cell.angle_gamma   90.00
#
_symmetry.space_group_name_H-M   'P 1'
#
loop_
_entity.id
_entity.type
_entity.pdbx_description
1 polymer ?
#
loop_
_entity_poly.entity_id
_entity_poly.type
_entity_poly.pdbx_seq_one_letter_code
_entity_poly.pdbx_strand_id
1 'polypeptide(L)'
;MDFTERNWCLQEDIIVTEFYNTHGSAWVSLSRSLRTKTAKQCFGRWNSALSPQINMTPLTHIERDMLIELHRTHGSRWIRIASKIPGRTPRMIKYSWYQMKEEEENIRNQMSIHRLLN
;
A
#
# COMPACT_ATOMS: atom_id res chain seq x y z
N MET A 1 -13.52 11.32 -24.71
CA MET A 1 -12.94 10.00 -24.34
C MET A 1 -12.89 9.95 -22.83
N ASP A 2 -13.56 8.96 -22.25
CA ASP A 2 -13.83 8.90 -20.82
C ASP A 2 -12.75 8.03 -20.13
N PHE A 3 -11.85 8.66 -19.38
CA PHE A 3 -10.73 7.98 -18.68
C PHE A 3 -11.17 7.43 -17.29
N THR A 4 -12.36 6.85 -17.22
CA THR A 4 -13.07 6.55 -15.95
C THR A 4 -12.88 5.14 -15.40
N GLU A 5 -12.15 4.26 -16.10
CA GLU A 5 -11.92 2.90 -15.59
C GLU A 5 -11.02 2.91 -14.35
N ARG A 6 -11.65 2.75 -13.18
CA ARG A 6 -10.96 2.68 -11.88
C ARG A 6 -10.13 1.42 -11.68
N ASN A 7 -10.49 0.34 -12.37
CA ASN A 7 -9.91 -0.98 -12.14
C ASN A 7 -8.77 -1.25 -13.12
N TRP A 8 -7.70 -1.86 -12.60
CA TRP A 8 -6.58 -2.37 -13.37
C TRP A 8 -6.81 -3.84 -13.68
N CYS A 9 -6.61 -4.25 -14.93
CA CYS A 9 -6.59 -5.66 -15.29
C CYS A 9 -5.14 -6.17 -15.43
N LEU A 10 -4.97 -7.50 -15.47
CA LEU A 10 -3.65 -8.12 -15.61
C LEU A 10 -2.95 -7.68 -16.89
N GLN A 11 -3.69 -7.53 -17.99
CA GLN A 11 -3.12 -7.07 -19.26
C GLN A 11 -2.55 -5.65 -19.15
N GLU A 12 -3.26 -4.74 -18.49
CA GLU A 12 -2.77 -3.38 -18.25
C GLU A 12 -1.55 -3.39 -17.33
N ASP A 13 -1.51 -4.25 -16.31
CA ASP A 13 -0.36 -4.40 -15.41
C ASP A 13 0.88 -4.90 -16.17
N ILE A 14 0.73 -5.86 -17.08
CA ILE A 14 1.79 -6.34 -17.96
C ILE A 14 2.31 -5.19 -18.83
N ILE A 15 1.42 -4.46 -19.50
CA ILE A 15 1.79 -3.34 -20.36
C ILE A 15 2.56 -2.27 -19.57
N VAL A 16 2.10 -1.89 -18.38
CA VAL A 16 2.79 -0.91 -17.54
C VAL A 16 4.19 -1.41 -17.17
N THR A 17 4.31 -2.68 -16.82
CA THR A 17 5.58 -3.29 -16.39
C THR A 17 6.59 -3.37 -17.51
N GLU A 18 6.20 -3.91 -18.66
CA GLU A 18 7.06 -4.01 -19.85
C GLU A 18 7.46 -2.62 -20.38
N PHE A 19 6.51 -1.69 -20.39
CA PHE A 19 6.78 -0.32 -20.80
C PHE A 19 7.82 0.33 -19.88
N TYR A 20 7.67 0.19 -18.56
CA TYR A 20 8.64 0.74 -17.61
C TYR A 20 10.02 0.11 -17.75
N ASN A 21 10.11 -1.20 -17.98
CA ASN A 21 11.38 -1.88 -18.19
C ASN A 21 12.12 -1.37 -19.45
N THR A 22 11.36 -0.92 -20.45
CA THR A 22 11.94 -0.42 -21.72
C THR A 22 12.20 1.10 -21.70
N HIS A 23 11.31 1.89 -21.08
CA HIS A 23 11.28 3.35 -21.21
C HIS A 23 11.37 4.10 -19.87
N GLY A 24 11.42 3.39 -18.74
CA GLY A 24 11.39 3.98 -17.40
C GLY A 24 10.09 4.71 -17.08
N SER A 25 10.18 5.80 -16.32
CA SER A 25 9.05 6.56 -15.78
C SER A 25 8.34 7.48 -16.78
N ALA A 26 8.35 7.14 -18.08
CA ALA A 26 7.72 7.92 -19.14
C ALA A 26 6.17 7.79 -19.17
N TRP A 27 5.51 8.08 -18.04
CA TRP A 27 4.08 7.83 -17.81
C TRP A 27 3.14 8.57 -18.77
N VAL A 28 3.53 9.77 -19.21
CA VAL A 28 2.74 10.53 -20.19
C VAL A 28 2.67 9.77 -21.51
N SER A 29 3.80 9.24 -21.98
CA SER A 29 3.87 8.42 -23.19
C SER A 29 3.07 7.13 -23.03
N LEU A 30 3.21 6.44 -21.90
CA LEU A 30 2.44 5.24 -21.59
C LEU A 30 0.92 5.51 -21.61
N SER A 31 0.48 6.58 -20.96
CA SER A 31 -0.95 6.93 -20.91
C SER A 31 -1.56 7.19 -22.29
N ARG A 32 -0.79 7.78 -23.21
CA ARG A 32 -1.19 7.97 -24.60
C ARG A 32 -1.32 6.64 -25.36
N SER A 33 -0.48 5.66 -25.02
CA SER A 33 -0.53 4.32 -25.59
C SER A 33 -1.71 3.51 -25.05
N LEU A 34 -1.94 3.53 -23.73
CA LEU A 34 -3.01 2.79 -23.07
C LEU A 34 -4.40 3.35 -23.41
N ARG A 35 -4.54 4.68 -23.52
CA ARG A 35 -5.81 5.41 -23.78
C ARG A 35 -6.93 5.19 -22.75
N THR A 36 -6.79 4.23 -21.84
CA THR A 36 -7.74 3.92 -20.74
C THR A 36 -7.31 4.53 -19.40
N LYS A 37 -6.01 4.77 -19.22
CA LYS A 37 -5.42 5.25 -17.95
C LYS A 37 -4.61 6.53 -18.18
N THR A 38 -4.71 7.46 -17.22
CA THR A 38 -3.91 8.69 -17.18
C THR A 38 -2.49 8.42 -16.67
N ALA A 39 -1.56 9.34 -16.95
CA ALA A 39 -0.19 9.26 -16.44
C ALA A 39 -0.13 9.16 -14.91
N LYS A 40 -1.00 9.89 -14.20
CA LYS A 40 -1.12 9.84 -12.73
C LYS A 40 -1.56 8.47 -12.23
N GLN A 41 -2.51 7.84 -12.93
CA GLN A 41 -2.93 6.47 -12.60
C GLN A 41 -1.80 5.48 -12.84
N CYS A 42 -1.08 5.57 -13.96
CA CYS A 42 0.06 4.69 -14.26
C CYS A 42 1.15 4.81 -13.18
N PHE A 43 1.56 6.04 -12.85
CA PHE A 43 2.50 6.30 -11.76
C PHE A 43 2.01 5.73 -10.43
N GLY A 44 0.74 5.95 -10.07
CA GLY A 44 0.16 5.43 -8.84
C GLY A 44 0.16 3.91 -8.80
N ARG A 45 -0.18 3.24 -9.91
CA ARG A 45 -0.19 1.78 -10.02
C ARG A 45 1.21 1.20 -9.86
N TRP A 46 2.19 1.77 -10.56
CA TRP A 46 3.59 1.35 -10.44
C TRP A 46 4.08 1.41 -8.99
N ASN A 47 3.91 2.56 -8.33
CA ASN A 47 4.41 2.79 -6.97
C ASN A 47 3.58 2.11 -5.87
N SER A 48 2.42 1.55 -6.20
CA SER A 48 1.55 0.90 -5.22
C SER A 48 1.51 -0.62 -5.32
N ALA A 49 1.81 -1.19 -6.50
CA ALA A 49 1.64 -2.63 -6.73
C ALA A 49 2.66 -3.28 -7.68
N LEU A 50 3.18 -2.57 -8.70
CA LEU A 50 3.96 -3.24 -9.77
C LEU A 50 5.47 -3.13 -9.61
N SER A 51 5.98 -2.09 -8.94
CA SER A 51 7.41 -1.94 -8.74
C SER A 51 7.99 -3.17 -7.99
N PRO A 52 9.09 -3.77 -8.47
CA PRO A 52 9.72 -4.92 -7.82
C PRO A 52 10.26 -4.58 -6.42
N GLN A 53 10.38 -3.30 -6.09
CA GLN A 53 10.79 -2.84 -4.76
C GLN A 53 9.66 -2.99 -3.72
N ILE A 54 8.42 -3.24 -4.16
CA ILE A 54 7.26 -3.35 -3.26
C ILE A 54 7.19 -4.78 -2.74
N ASN A 55 7.23 -4.91 -1.41
CA ASN A 55 6.97 -6.16 -0.74
C ASN A 55 5.48 -6.27 -0.39
N MET A 56 4.78 -7.20 -1.06
CA MET A 56 3.35 -7.44 -0.88
C MET A 56 3.01 -8.41 0.26
N THR A 57 4.01 -8.99 0.95
CA THR A 57 3.74 -9.90 2.08
C THR A 57 3.15 -9.15 3.27
N PRO A 58 2.54 -9.83 4.25
CA PRO A 58 2.17 -9.19 5.52
C PRO A 58 3.38 -8.51 6.19
N LEU A 59 3.12 -7.46 6.97
CA LEU A 59 4.17 -6.84 7.79
C LEU A 59 4.69 -7.85 8.82
N THR A 60 6.01 -7.97 8.86
CA THR A 60 6.71 -8.76 9.88
C THR A 60 6.54 -8.11 11.25
N HIS A 61 6.80 -8.87 12.33
CA HIS A 61 6.77 -8.32 13.69
C HIS A 61 7.72 -7.13 13.85
N ILE A 62 8.93 -7.21 13.29
CA ILE A 62 9.92 -6.12 13.32
C ILE A 62 9.36 -4.86 12.64
N GLU A 63 8.71 -5.00 11.48
CA GLU A 63 8.11 -3.85 10.79
C GLU A 63 6.91 -3.28 11.55
N ARG A 64 6.14 -4.11 12.26
CA ARG A 64 5.05 -3.66 13.13
C ARG A 64 5.58 -2.89 14.33
N ASP A 65 6.68 -3.33 14.94
CA ASP A 65 7.32 -2.61 16.04
C ASP A 65 7.87 -1.25 15.58
N MET A 66 8.51 -1.22 14.41
CA MET A 66 8.93 0.03 13.77
C MET A 66 7.73 0.95 13.49
N LEU A 67 6.63 0.40 12.99
CA LEU A 67 5.40 1.15 12.74
C LEU A 67 4.86 1.80 14.02
N ILE A 68 4.85 1.07 15.14
CA ILE A 68 4.41 1.61 16.44
C ILE A 68 5.27 2.82 16.84
N GLU A 69 6.59 2.68 16.77
CA GLU A 69 7.51 3.76 17.17
C GLU A 69 7.44 4.97 16.23
N LEU A 70 7.35 4.72 14.92
CA LEU A 70 7.18 5.78 13.94
C LEU A 70 5.83 6.48 14.07
N HIS A 71 4.76 5.75 14.41
CA HIS A 71 3.46 6.37 14.67
C HIS A 71 3.49 7.22 15.95
N ARG A 72 4.21 6.80 16.99
CA ARG A 72 4.40 7.60 18.22
C ARG A 72 5.04 8.97 17.92
N THR A 73 5.97 9.01 16.97
CA THR A 73 6.71 10.23 16.60
C THR A 73 6.08 11.05 15.47
N HIS A 74 5.29 10.44 14.59
CA HIS A 74 4.76 11.10 13.39
C HIS A 74 3.24 11.10 13.27
N GLY A 75 2.52 10.38 14.13
CA GLY A 75 1.07 10.17 14.03
C GLY A 75 0.69 9.50 12.70
N SER A 76 -0.51 9.78 12.20
CA SER A 76 -1.07 9.20 10.97
C SER A 76 -0.44 9.71 9.65
N ARG A 77 0.83 10.13 9.66
CA ARG A 77 1.56 10.60 8.47
C ARG A 77 2.12 9.40 7.69
N TRP A 78 1.24 8.58 7.12
CA TRP A 78 1.57 7.28 6.51
C TRP A 78 2.63 7.34 5.41
N ILE A 79 2.66 8.42 4.61
CA ILE A 79 3.70 8.61 3.59
C ILE A 79 5.09 8.73 4.25
N ARG A 80 5.18 9.49 5.34
CA ARG A 80 6.43 9.67 6.09
C ARG A 80 6.85 8.38 6.78
N ILE A 81 5.91 7.65 7.36
CA ILE A 81 6.20 6.35 8.00
C ILE A 81 6.66 5.32 6.97
N ALA A 82 5.94 5.17 5.85
CA ALA A 82 6.31 4.24 4.78
C ALA A 82 7.71 4.53 4.21
N SER A 83 8.11 5.81 4.12
CA SER A 83 9.47 6.17 3.68
C SER A 83 10.60 5.65 4.60
N LYS A 84 10.26 5.17 5.81
CA LYS A 84 11.19 4.60 6.79
C LYS A 84 11.13 3.07 6.88
N ILE A 85 10.18 2.42 6.20
CA ILE A 85 10.04 0.96 6.18
C ILE A 85 10.21 0.49 4.72
N PRO A 86 11.41 0.03 4.34
CA PRO A 86 11.74 -0.32 2.95
C PRO A 86 10.73 -1.29 2.32
N GLY A 87 10.34 -1.00 1.08
CA GLY A 87 9.43 -1.84 0.31
C GLY A 87 7.97 -1.82 0.75
N ARG A 88 7.59 -1.01 1.75
CA ARG A 88 6.19 -0.86 2.18
C ARG A 88 5.57 0.41 1.64
N THR A 89 4.32 0.29 1.20
CA THR A 89 3.56 1.44 0.70
C THR A 89 2.79 2.12 1.83
N PRO A 90 2.47 3.43 1.71
CA PRO A 90 1.65 4.13 2.70
C PRO A 90 0.30 3.44 2.97
N ARG A 91 -0.27 2.78 1.94
CA ARG A 91 -1.51 2.03 2.05
C ARG A 91 -1.34 0.78 2.93
N MET A 92 -0.26 0.02 2.73
CA MET A 92 0.06 -1.15 3.56
C MET A 92 0.24 -0.76 5.01
N ILE A 93 1.05 0.28 5.26
CA ILE A 93 1.29 0.79 6.61
C ILE A 93 -0.01 1.21 7.31
N LYS A 94 -0.85 1.99 6.63
CA LYS A 94 -2.14 2.42 7.16
C LYS A 94 -3.02 1.21 7.50
N TYR A 95 -3.13 0.25 6.58
CA TYR A 95 -3.97 -0.93 6.78
C TYR A 95 -3.49 -1.78 7.97
N SER A 96 -2.19 -2.08 8.03
CA SER A 96 -1.62 -2.85 9.14
C SER A 96 -1.81 -2.17 10.49
N TRP A 97 -1.71 -0.83 10.57
CA TRP A 97 -2.02 -0.11 11.79
C TRP A 97 -3.44 -0.36 12.27
N TYR A 98 -4.44 -0.20 11.40
CA TYR A 98 -5.84 -0.40 11.79
C TYR A 98 -6.14 -1.86 12.13
N GLN A 99 -5.57 -2.83 11.40
CA GLN A 99 -5.69 -4.25 11.77
C GLN A 99 -5.15 -4.51 13.18
N MET A 100 -3.97 -3.99 13.51
CA MET A 100 -3.38 -4.16 14.85
C MET A 100 -4.25 -3.52 15.95
N LYS A 101 -4.86 -2.36 15.68
CA LYS A 101 -5.77 -1.72 16.65
C LYS A 101 -7.07 -2.51 16.85
N GLU A 102 -7.60 -3.12 15.80
CA GLU A 102 -8.77 -3.99 15.86
C GLU A 102 -8.47 -5.29 16.62
N GLU A 103 -7.32 -5.92 16.34
CA GLU A 103 -6.83 -7.11 17.06
C GLU A 103 -6.68 -6.83 18.57
N GLU A 104 -6.08 -5.70 18.95
CA GLU A 104 -5.92 -5.28 20.34
C GLU A 104 -7.27 -5.09 21.05
N GLU A 105 -8.23 -4.46 20.37
CA GLU A 105 -9.58 -4.24 20.90
C GLU A 105 -10.33 -5.57 21.10
N ASN A 106 -10.23 -6.48 20.14
CA ASN A 106 -10.83 -7.81 20.23
C ASN A 106 -10.27 -8.60 21.41
N ILE A 107 -8.94 -8.57 21.61
CA ILE A 107 -8.28 -9.23 22.75
C ILE A 107 -8.76 -8.61 24.07
N ARG A 108 -8.80 -7.28 24.16
CA ARG A 108 -9.28 -6.55 25.34
C ARG A 108 -10.71 -6.93 25.69
N ASN A 109 -11.59 -7.03 24.70
CA ASN A 109 -12.99 -7.43 24.90
C ASN A 109 -13.12 -8.89 25.37
N GLN A 110 -12.38 -9.82 24.76
CA GLN A 110 -12.36 -11.22 25.19
C GLN A 110 -11.85 -11.39 26.64
N MET A 111 -10.76 -10.72 27.00
CA MET A 111 -10.22 -10.74 28.38
C MET A 111 -11.17 -10.11 29.39
N SER A 112 -11.98 -9.13 28.97
CA SER A 112 -12.95 -8.48 29.85
C SER A 112 -14.15 -9.40 30.10
N ILE A 113 -14.64 -10.10 29.08
CA ILE A 113 -15.68 -11.14 29.22
C ILE A 113 -15.20 -12.27 30.12
N HIS A 114 -13.98 -12.80 29.92
CA HIS A 114 -13.45 -13.89 30.75
C HIS A 114 -13.32 -13.49 32.23
N ARG A 115 -13.04 -12.21 32.53
CA ARG A 115 -12.99 -11.68 33.90
C ARG A 115 -14.35 -11.48 34.55
N LEU A 116 -15.43 -11.38 33.77
CA LEU A 116 -16.79 -11.25 34.28
C LEU A 116 -17.47 -12.61 34.52
N LEU A 117 -16.92 -13.68 33.93
CA LEU A 117 -17.46 -15.04 34.00
C LEU A 117 -16.78 -15.93 35.06
N ASN A 118 -15.76 -15.42 35.75
CA ASN A 118 -15.10 -16.05 36.90
C ASN A 118 -15.25 -15.17 38.14
#